data_AF-A0AAW6AU33-F1
#
_entry.id   AF-A0AAW6AU33-F1
#
_cell.length_a   1.000
_cell.length_b   1.000
_cell.length_c   1.000
_cell.angle_alpha   90.00
_cell.angle_beta   90.00
_cell.angle_gamma   90.00
#
_symmetry.space_group_name_H-M   'P 1'
#
loop_
_entity.id
_entity.type
_entity.pdbx_description
1 polymer ?
#
loop_
_entity_poly.entity_id
_entity_poly.type
_entity_poly.pdbx_seq_one_letter_code
_entity_poly.pdbx_strand_id
1 'polypeptide(L)' 'MSPANDNLAKECTCKQILAIASVPKQPWMQPRELSLALKRGTIFENLDFPFYVGGEQK' A
#
# COMPACT_ATOMS: atom_id res chain seq x y z
N MET A 1 -48.91 -19.28 11.32
CA MET A 1 -48.80 -18.08 10.48
C MET A 1 -48.92 -16.84 11.36
N SER A 2 -47.91 -15.96 11.32
CA SER A 2 -48.11 -14.53 11.51
C SER A 2 -47.14 -13.83 10.56
N PRO A 3 -47.62 -13.15 9.50
CA PRO A 3 -46.79 -12.45 8.54
C PRO A 3 -46.59 -11.02 9.04
N ALA A 4 -45.38 -10.70 9.48
CA ALA A 4 -45.04 -9.31 9.77
C ALA A 4 -43.59 -9.06 9.38
N ASN A 5 -43.49 -8.54 8.16
CA ASN A 5 -42.46 -7.64 7.69
C ASN A 5 -41.13 -8.29 7.28
N ASP A 6 -41.25 -9.17 6.29
CA ASP A 6 -40.41 -9.09 5.11
C ASP A 6 -40.31 -7.62 4.63
N ASN A 7 -39.10 -7.15 4.28
CA ASN A 7 -38.75 -5.82 3.72
C ASN A 7 -38.13 -4.76 4.65
N LEU A 8 -37.21 -5.14 5.56
CA LEU A 8 -36.13 -4.21 5.97
C LEU A 8 -34.73 -4.76 5.70
N ALA A 9 -34.58 -5.58 4.67
CA ALA A 9 -33.31 -5.66 3.95
C ALA A 9 -33.31 -4.54 2.90
N LYS A 10 -33.27 -3.28 3.36
CA LYS A 10 -32.91 -2.16 2.49
C LYS A 10 -31.59 -2.53 1.81
N GLU A 11 -31.58 -2.58 0.49
CA GLU A 11 -30.35 -2.65 -0.29
C GLU A 11 -29.36 -1.63 0.28
N CYS A 12 -28.28 -2.13 0.89
CA CYS A 12 -27.27 -1.30 1.50
C CYS A 12 -26.49 -0.61 0.37
N THR A 13 -26.99 0.55 -0.06
CA THR A 13 -26.47 1.34 -1.19
C THR A 13 -25.40 2.35 -0.76
N CYS A 14 -24.88 2.29 0.46
CA CYS A 14 -23.71 3.05 0.82
C CYS A 14 -22.45 2.31 0.34
N LYS A 15 -22.04 2.59 -0.90
CA LYS A 15 -20.67 2.36 -1.35
C LYS A 15 -19.75 3.29 -0.55
N GLN A 16 -19.51 2.92 0.70
CA GLN A 16 -18.82 3.73 1.69
C GLN A 16 -17.33 3.50 1.48
N ILE A 17 -16.72 4.33 0.61
CA ILE A 17 -15.26 4.38 0.51
C ILE A 17 -14.78 5.04 1.79
N LEU A 18 -14.55 4.22 2.82
CA LEU A 18 -13.80 4.60 4.01
C LEU A 18 -12.38 4.93 3.54
N ALA A 19 -11.86 6.08 3.96
CA ALA A 19 -10.51 6.52 3.60
C ALA A 19 -9.50 5.38 3.83
N ILE A 20 -8.63 5.13 2.85
CA ILE A 20 -7.60 4.08 2.92
C ILE A 20 -6.27 4.75 3.28
N ALA A 21 -5.66 4.29 4.36
CA ALA A 21 -4.27 4.57 4.69
C ALA A 21 -3.49 3.25 4.68
N SER A 22 -2.38 3.22 3.96
CA SER A 22 -1.45 2.08 3.95
C SER A 22 -0.11 2.50 4.52
N VAL A 23 0.39 1.75 5.50
CA VAL A 23 1.79 1.86 5.93
C VAL A 23 2.56 0.71 5.28
N PRO A 24 3.57 0.99 4.45
CA PRO A 24 4.38 -0.07 3.87
C PRO A 24 5.12 -0.81 5.00
N LYS A 25 4.95 -2.14 5.06
CA LYS A 25 5.68 -2.99 6.01
C LYS A 25 7.00 -3.39 5.38
N GLN A 26 8.08 -2.82 5.89
CA GLN A 26 9.43 -3.23 5.53
C GLN A 26 9.94 -4.26 6.55
N PRO A 27 10.31 -5.48 6.13
CA PRO A 27 10.95 -6.43 7.03
C PRO A 27 12.32 -5.89 7.47
N TRP A 28 12.70 -6.19 8.71
CA TRP A 28 14.06 -5.91 9.16
C TRP A 28 15.06 -6.77 8.41
N MET A 29 16.20 -6.17 8.04
CA MET A 29 17.36 -6.86 7.51
C MET A 29 18.63 -6.16 7.97
N GLN A 30 19.79 -6.81 7.82
CA GLN A 30 21.08 -6.19 8.13
C GLN A 30 21.25 -4.91 7.28
N PRO A 31 21.51 -3.75 7.91
CA PRO A 31 21.90 -2.54 7.18
C PRO A 31 23.19 -2.77 6.39
N ARG A 32 23.31 -2.15 5.21
CA ARG A 32 24.58 -2.12 4.47
C ARG A 32 25.65 -1.33 5.24
N GLU A 33 26.90 -1.49 4.83
CA GLU A 33 27.99 -0.61 5.26
C GLU A 33 27.67 0.86 5.01
N LEU A 34 27.97 1.72 5.99
CA LEU A 34 27.56 3.13 6.00
C LEU A 34 28.09 3.89 4.77
N SER A 35 29.33 3.63 4.37
CA SER A 35 29.94 4.27 3.20
C SER A 35 29.23 3.94 1.89
N LEU A 36 28.66 2.74 1.78
CA LEU A 36 27.90 2.30 0.61
C LEU A 36 26.46 2.83 0.67
N ALA A 37 25.83 2.78 1.84
CA ALA A 37 24.48 3.30 2.04
C ALA A 37 24.40 4.80 1.69
N LEU A 38 25.39 5.59 2.12
CA LEU A 38 25.48 7.02 1.78
C LEU A 38 25.61 7.27 0.28
N LYS A 39 26.37 6.43 -0.43
CA LYS A 39 26.54 6.54 -1.89
C LYS A 39 25.28 6.14 -2.66
N ARG A 40 24.55 5.14 -2.17
CA ARG A 40 23.32 4.63 -2.82
C ARG A 40 22.07 5.42 -2.47
N GLY A 41 22.05 6.08 -1.31
CA GLY A 41 20.87 6.76 -0.78
C GLY A 41 19.86 5.79 -0.13
N THR A 42 20.24 4.53 0.08
CA THR A 42 19.39 3.50 0.70
C THR A 42 20.17 2.73 1.77
N ILE A 43 19.53 2.50 2.93
CA ILE A 43 20.14 1.74 4.04
C ILE A 43 20.03 0.23 3.81
N PHE A 44 18.90 -0.20 3.26
CA PHE A 44 18.57 -1.60 3.04
C PHE A 44 18.69 -1.96 1.56
N GLU A 45 19.27 -3.13 1.29
CA GLU A 45 19.54 -3.57 -0.08
C GLU A 45 18.29 -3.88 -0.88
N ASN A 46 17.27 -4.43 -0.21
CA ASN A 46 15.98 -4.70 -0.82
C ASN A 46 15.15 -3.45 -1.14
N LEU A 47 15.69 -2.24 -0.96
CA LEU A 47 15.08 -0.97 -1.38
C LEU A 47 15.87 -0.28 -2.49
N ASP A 48 17.05 -0.79 -2.85
CA ASP A 48 17.91 -0.23 -3.90
C ASP A 48 17.44 -0.72 -5.27
N PHE A 49 16.29 -0.22 -5.70
CA PHE A 49 15.69 -0.54 -7.00
C PHE A 49 16.10 0.46 -8.06
N PRO A 50 16.21 0.03 -9.34
CA PRO A 50 16.41 0.97 -10.43
C PRO A 50 15.27 1.99 -10.46
N PHE A 51 15.60 3.26 -10.64
CA PHE A 51 14.59 4.26 -10.94
C PHE A 51 14.04 3.96 -12.34
N TYR A 52 12.74 3.70 -12.44
CA TYR A 52 12.05 3.80 -13.71
C TYR A 52 12.09 5.28 -14.12
N VAL A 53 12.84 5.60 -15.17
CA VAL A 53 12.83 6.93 -15.78
C VAL A 53 11.42 7.13 -16.35
N GLY A 54 10.59 7.89 -15.64
CA GLY A 54 9.28 8.31 -16.14
C GLY A 54 9.46 9.41 -17.17
N GLY A 55 9.60 9.02 -18.44
CA GLY A 55 9.63 9.92 -19.59
C GLY A 55 9.44 9.10 -20.86
N GLU A 56 8.61 9.57 -21.78
CA GLU A 56 8.40 8.92 -23.08
C GLU A 56 9.75 8.62 -23.75
N GLN A 57 9.91 7.38 -24.22
CA GLN A 57 10.95 7.06 -25.19
C GLN A 57 10.56 7.80 -26.47
N LYS A 58 11.29 8.87 -26.80
CA LYS A 58 11.14 9.57 -28.08
C LYS A 58 11.52 8.69 -29.26
#